data_AF-A0A075M662-F1
#
_entry.id   AF-A0A075M662-F1
#
_cell.length_a   1.000
_cell.length_b   1.000
_cell.length_c   1.000
_cell.angle_alpha   90.00
_cell.angle_beta   90.00
_cell.angle_gamma   90.00
#
_symmetry.space_group_name_H-M   'P 1'
#
loop_
_entity.id
_entity.type
_entity.pdbx_description
1 polymer ?
#
loop_
_entity_poly.entity_id
_entity_poly.type
_entity_poly.pdbx_seq_one_letter_code
_entity_poly.pdbx_strand_id
1 'polypeptide(L)'
;AKIADNLFYSNSIDTNRHIIDTETDQLQNQVLLDNFVDIMKEDSINTFVPENVLNLIKTFSSSYSEAQQTVQTIHNAKRKAEELEQTIVVYEELESYGIDADKGLYMTLLKAYQKQKTEKVNNLQNLIFVYVKNWFVEKAIAAKLANEQRET
;
A
#
# COMPACT_ATOMS: atom_id res chain seq x y z
N ALA A 1 68.34 29.38 19.70
CA ALA A 1 67.69 28.05 19.72
C ALA A 1 66.83 27.94 20.97
N LYS A 2 65.51 27.75 20.81
CA LYS A 2 64.63 27.16 21.81
C LYS A 2 63.78 26.15 21.05
N ILE A 3 63.95 24.89 21.44
CA ILE A 3 63.39 23.71 20.81
C ILE A 3 61.90 23.67 21.13
N ALA A 4 61.13 23.28 20.12
CA ALA A 4 59.71 23.04 20.17
C ALA A 4 59.38 21.87 21.10
N ASP A 5 58.24 21.96 21.79
CA ASP A 5 57.45 20.80 22.18
C ASP A 5 55.99 21.26 22.24
N ASN A 6 55.22 20.89 21.21
CA ASN A 6 53.77 20.75 21.32
C ASN A 6 53.38 19.52 20.50
N LEU A 7 53.44 18.40 21.20
CA LEU A 7 52.99 17.09 20.78
C LEU A 7 51.49 16.96 21.11
N PHE A 8 50.74 16.51 20.09
CA PHE A 8 49.37 15.97 20.13
C PHE A 8 48.22 16.98 20.35
N TYR A 9 47.09 16.95 19.63
CA TYR A 9 46.34 15.86 19.03
C TYR A 9 45.74 16.33 17.69
N SER A 10 46.04 15.65 16.58
CA SER A 10 45.13 15.69 15.44
C SER A 10 43.93 14.82 15.80
N ASN A 11 42.80 15.44 16.17
CA ASN A 11 41.53 14.74 16.13
C ASN A 11 41.21 14.47 14.65
N SER A 12 41.74 13.38 14.10
CA SER A 12 41.12 12.78 12.92
C SER A 12 39.76 12.32 13.39
N ILE A 13 38.74 13.13 13.13
CA ILE A 13 37.36 12.72 13.30
C ILE A 13 37.18 11.53 12.37
N ASP A 14 37.15 10.34 12.99
CA ASP A 14 36.87 9.08 12.33
C ASP A 14 35.43 9.15 11.82
N THR A 15 35.28 9.49 10.54
CA THR A 15 33.99 9.55 9.85
C THR A 15 33.45 8.17 9.46
N ASN A 16 34.07 7.07 9.91
CA ASN A 16 33.64 5.71 9.56
C ASN A 16 32.57 5.11 10.49
N ARG A 17 31.85 5.91 11.28
CA ARG A 17 30.83 5.40 12.22
C ARG A 17 29.38 5.43 11.70
N HIS A 18 29.20 5.54 10.38
CA HIS A 18 27.88 5.48 9.75
C HIS A 18 27.88 4.60 8.48
N ILE A 19 28.54 3.45 8.53
CA ILE A 19 28.02 2.30 7.78
C ILE A 19 26.91 1.74 8.68
N ILE A 20 25.77 2.45 8.71
CA ILE A 20 24.51 1.87 9.18
C ILE A 20 24.33 0.63 8.30
N ASP A 21 24.13 -0.50 8.95
CA ASP A 21 24.23 -1.85 8.38
C ASP A 21 23.16 -2.07 7.29
N THR A 22 23.39 -1.51 6.10
CA THR A 22 22.43 -1.45 4.99
C THR A 22 22.01 -2.85 4.53
N GLU A 23 22.87 -3.85 4.72
CA GLU A 23 22.56 -5.25 4.42
C GLU A 23 21.56 -5.81 5.44
N THR A 24 21.78 -5.54 6.73
CA THR A 24 20.86 -5.92 7.79
C THR A 24 19.49 -5.26 7.61
N ASP A 25 19.42 -3.97 7.25
CA ASP A 25 18.16 -3.27 6.98
C ASP A 25 17.42 -3.85 5.76
N GLN A 26 18.15 -4.21 4.70
CA GLN A 26 17.59 -4.86 3.52
C GLN A 26 17.01 -6.24 3.86
N LEU A 27 17.74 -7.05 4.63
CA LEU A 27 17.28 -8.37 5.07
C LEU A 27 16.02 -8.27 5.94
N GLN A 28 15.98 -7.33 6.88
CA GLN A 28 14.79 -7.09 7.69
C GLN A 28 13.58 -6.70 6.84
N ASN A 29 13.77 -5.79 5.87
CA ASN A 29 12.70 -5.37 4.96
C ASN A 29 12.19 -6.54 4.11
N GLN A 30 13.10 -7.39 3.61
CA GLN A 30 12.74 -8.58 2.84
C GLN A 30 11.90 -9.56 3.68
N VAL A 31 12.31 -9.84 4.92
CA VAL A 31 11.54 -10.71 5.84
C VAL A 31 10.13 -10.16 6.06
N LEU A 32 9.99 -8.84 6.28
CA LEU A 32 8.68 -8.21 6.45
C LEU A 32 7.82 -8.31 5.18
N LEU A 33 8.41 -8.09 4.00
CA LEU A 33 7.69 -8.20 2.73
C LEU A 33 7.29 -9.64 2.42
N ASP A 34 8.13 -10.62 2.75
CA ASP A 34 7.84 -12.04 2.56
C ASP A 34 6.67 -12.51 3.42
N ASN A 35 6.56 -11.99 4.64
CA ASN A 35 5.47 -12.29 5.57
C ASN A 35 4.30 -11.29 5.49
N PHE A 36 4.31 -10.36 4.52
CA PHE A 36 3.34 -9.27 4.43
C PHE A 36 1.88 -9.74 4.47
N VAL A 37 1.55 -10.80 3.72
CA VAL A 37 0.17 -11.31 3.64
C VAL A 37 -0.30 -11.84 4.98
N ASP A 38 0.54 -12.60 5.68
CA ASP A 38 0.21 -13.16 7.00
C ASP A 38 0.09 -12.05 8.05
N ILE A 39 1.01 -11.09 8.04
CA ILE A 39 0.97 -9.91 8.92
C ILE A 39 -0.36 -9.16 8.73
N MET A 40 -0.76 -8.90 7.48
CA MET A 40 -1.98 -8.15 7.19
C MET A 40 -3.27 -8.90 7.51
N LYS A 41 -3.22 -10.22 7.72
CA LYS A 41 -4.37 -11.06 8.09
C LYS A 41 -4.51 -11.25 9.60
N GLU A 42 -3.53 -10.84 10.40
CA GLU A 42 -3.63 -10.88 11.86
C GLU A 42 -4.83 -10.05 12.34
N ASP A 43 -5.56 -10.56 13.34
CA ASP A 43 -6.79 -9.92 13.87
C ASP A 43 -6.57 -8.48 14.36
N SER A 44 -5.32 -8.15 14.73
CA SER A 44 -4.92 -6.80 15.13
C SER A 44 -4.86 -5.80 13.97
N ILE A 45 -4.79 -6.27 12.72
CA ILE A 45 -4.74 -5.47 11.50
C ILE A 45 -6.12 -5.49 10.84
N ASN A 46 -6.93 -4.48 11.17
CA ASN A 46 -8.27 -4.31 10.60
C ASN A 46 -8.22 -3.86 9.13
N THR A 47 -8.04 -4.80 8.20
CA THR A 47 -8.08 -4.55 6.76
C THR A 47 -9.16 -5.38 6.08
N PHE A 48 -9.98 -4.76 5.24
CA PHE A 48 -10.95 -5.47 4.38
C PHE A 48 -10.28 -6.04 3.10
N VAL A 49 -9.02 -5.70 2.85
CA VAL A 49 -8.34 -6.06 1.59
C VAL A 49 -8.12 -7.59 1.54
N PRO A 50 -8.69 -8.28 0.54
CA PRO A 50 -8.66 -9.75 0.49
C PRO A 50 -7.28 -10.30 0.17
N GLU A 51 -7.05 -11.56 0.54
CA GLU A 51 -5.74 -12.22 0.46
C GLU A 51 -5.14 -12.24 -0.95
N ASN A 52 -5.95 -12.47 -1.98
CA ASN A 52 -5.49 -12.44 -3.38
C ASN A 52 -4.98 -11.04 -3.79
N VAL A 53 -5.59 -9.98 -3.30
CA VAL A 53 -5.16 -8.59 -3.51
C VAL A 53 -3.90 -8.30 -2.70
N LEU A 54 -3.79 -8.77 -1.46
CA LEU A 54 -2.57 -8.64 -0.66
C LEU A 54 -1.38 -9.35 -1.33
N ASN A 55 -1.58 -10.55 -1.88
CA ASN A 55 -0.57 -11.26 -2.66
C ASN A 55 -0.13 -10.47 -3.91
N LEU A 56 -1.09 -9.82 -4.59
CA LEU A 56 -0.78 -8.95 -5.73
C LEU A 56 0.07 -7.75 -5.29
N ILE A 57 -0.32 -7.07 -4.21
CA ILE A 57 0.44 -5.95 -3.65
C ILE A 57 1.87 -6.38 -3.32
N LYS A 58 2.05 -7.49 -2.60
CA LYS A 58 3.36 -8.06 -2.28
C LYS A 58 4.20 -8.27 -3.53
N THR A 59 3.63 -8.90 -4.56
CA THR A 59 4.33 -9.23 -5.82
C THR A 59 4.87 -8.00 -6.53
N PHE A 60 4.18 -6.87 -6.45
CA PHE A 60 4.54 -5.63 -7.15
C PHE A 60 5.29 -4.61 -6.29
N SER A 61 5.46 -4.87 -4.99
CA SER A 61 6.14 -3.98 -4.07
C SER A 61 7.63 -4.30 -3.97
N SER A 62 8.47 -3.27 -3.93
CA SER A 62 9.92 -3.40 -3.71
C SER A 62 10.31 -3.44 -2.24
N SER A 63 9.38 -3.08 -1.34
CA SER A 63 9.59 -3.05 0.11
C SER A 63 8.28 -3.24 0.87
N TYR A 64 8.39 -3.63 2.13
CA TYR A 64 7.26 -3.69 3.05
C TYR A 64 6.54 -2.34 3.18
N SER A 65 7.30 -1.23 3.27
CA SER A 65 6.74 0.12 3.37
C SER A 65 5.89 0.49 2.15
N GLU A 66 6.34 0.13 0.94
CA GLU A 66 5.57 0.33 -0.29
C GLU A 66 4.29 -0.50 -0.28
N ALA A 67 4.35 -1.76 0.14
CA ALA A 67 3.18 -2.63 0.26
C ALA A 67 2.14 -2.06 1.24
N GLN A 68 2.57 -1.61 2.41
CA GLN A 68 1.71 -0.93 3.39
C GLN A 68 1.11 0.36 2.83
N GLN A 69 1.90 1.16 2.12
CA GLN A 69 1.42 2.38 1.48
C GLN A 69 0.31 2.08 0.47
N THR A 70 0.43 1.00 -0.30
CA THR A 70 -0.62 0.60 -1.24
C THR A 70 -1.91 0.17 -0.54
N VAL A 71 -1.82 -0.58 0.57
CA VAL A 71 -3.02 -0.89 1.37
C VAL A 71 -3.65 0.39 1.92
N GLN A 72 -2.85 1.30 2.48
CA GLN A 72 -3.36 2.59 2.97
C GLN A 72 -4.04 3.40 1.86
N THR A 73 -3.47 3.40 0.66
CA THR A 73 -4.05 4.02 -0.53
C THR A 73 -5.42 3.43 -0.87
N ILE A 74 -5.59 2.11 -0.79
CA ILE A 74 -6.86 1.42 -1.03
C ILE A 74 -7.92 1.86 0.01
N HIS A 75 -7.56 1.88 1.28
CA HIS A 75 -8.45 2.36 2.35
C HIS A 75 -8.87 3.82 2.17
N ASN A 76 -7.90 4.67 1.80
CA ASN A 76 -8.17 6.09 1.52
C ASN A 76 -9.09 6.27 0.31
N ALA A 77 -8.92 5.45 -0.73
CA ALA A 77 -9.74 5.46 -1.93
C ALA A 77 -11.19 5.03 -1.64
N LYS A 78 -11.39 3.96 -0.84
CA LYS A 78 -12.71 3.55 -0.34
C LYS A 78 -13.39 4.68 0.41
N ARG A 79 -12.72 5.20 1.45
CA ARG A 79 -13.24 6.30 2.26
C ARG A 79 -13.63 7.50 1.41
N LYS A 80 -12.79 7.84 0.41
CA LYS A 80 -13.08 8.96 -0.47
C LYS A 80 -14.30 8.73 -1.35
N ALA A 81 -14.49 7.51 -1.84
CA ALA A 81 -15.69 7.14 -2.58
C ALA A 81 -16.96 7.26 -1.70
N GLU A 82 -16.88 6.79 -0.46
CA GLU A 82 -17.99 6.88 0.51
C GLU A 82 -18.35 8.33 0.85
N GLU A 83 -17.35 9.20 1.02
CA GLU A 83 -17.56 10.64 1.22
C GLU A 83 -18.24 11.31 0.01
N LEU A 84 -17.85 10.94 -1.21
CA LEU A 84 -18.36 11.54 -2.44
C LEU A 84 -19.82 11.16 -2.69
N GLU A 85 -20.15 9.89 -2.45
CA GLU A 85 -21.50 9.35 -2.68
C GLU A 85 -22.38 9.42 -1.43
N GLN A 86 -21.86 9.98 -0.32
CA GLN A 86 -22.52 10.06 0.99
C GLN A 86 -23.12 8.72 1.44
N THR A 87 -22.43 7.62 1.11
CA THR A 87 -22.92 6.24 1.28
C THR A 87 -21.78 5.38 1.80
N ILE A 88 -22.01 4.69 2.92
CA ILE A 88 -21.04 3.75 3.50
C ILE A 88 -21.22 2.38 2.84
N VAL A 89 -20.11 1.72 2.52
CA VAL A 89 -20.13 0.37 1.98
C VAL A 89 -19.34 -0.59 2.87
N VAL A 90 -19.99 -1.67 3.28
CA VAL A 90 -19.33 -2.80 3.94
C VAL A 90 -18.85 -3.74 2.85
N TYR A 91 -17.54 -4.03 2.83
CA TYR A 91 -16.92 -4.71 1.68
C TYR A 91 -17.46 -6.14 1.53
N GLU A 92 -17.64 -6.81 2.67
CA GLU A 92 -18.14 -8.18 2.80
C GLU A 92 -19.60 -8.31 2.35
N GLU A 93 -20.38 -7.23 2.35
CA GLU A 93 -21.77 -7.25 1.88
C GLU A 93 -21.90 -7.14 0.35
N LEU A 94 -20.83 -6.78 -0.36
CA LEU A 94 -20.89 -6.52 -1.80
C LEU A 94 -21.29 -7.73 -2.63
N GLU A 95 -20.97 -8.94 -2.17
CA GLU A 95 -21.42 -10.17 -2.83
C GLU A 95 -22.95 -10.29 -2.82
N SER A 96 -23.60 -9.87 -1.73
CA SER A 96 -25.07 -9.88 -1.63
C SER A 96 -25.73 -8.92 -2.63
N TYR A 97 -25.00 -7.87 -3.05
CA TYR A 97 -25.45 -6.94 -4.08
C TYR A 97 -25.15 -7.44 -5.52
N GLY A 98 -24.60 -8.65 -5.66
CA GLY A 98 -24.29 -9.28 -6.94
C GLY A 98 -22.95 -8.86 -7.54
N ILE A 99 -22.03 -8.31 -6.74
CA ILE A 99 -20.70 -7.90 -7.18
C ILE A 99 -19.65 -8.83 -6.59
N ASP A 100 -18.84 -9.45 -7.45
CA ASP A 100 -17.59 -10.13 -7.05
C ASP A 100 -16.54 -9.08 -6.68
N ALA A 101 -16.52 -8.70 -5.39
CA ALA A 101 -15.72 -7.60 -4.87
C ALA A 101 -14.22 -7.89 -4.94
N ASP A 102 -13.82 -9.12 -4.60
CA ASP A 102 -12.44 -9.57 -4.60
C ASP A 102 -11.85 -9.49 -6.01
N LYS A 103 -12.55 -10.06 -7.00
CA LYS A 103 -12.12 -9.97 -8.41
C LYS A 103 -12.14 -8.53 -8.90
N GLY A 104 -13.14 -7.74 -8.51
CA GLY A 104 -13.27 -6.34 -8.89
C GLY A 104 -12.07 -5.51 -8.43
N LEU A 105 -11.70 -5.63 -7.16
CA LEU A 105 -10.55 -4.93 -6.57
C LEU A 105 -9.23 -5.44 -7.16
N TYR A 106 -9.06 -6.76 -7.28
CA TYR A 106 -7.87 -7.39 -7.88
C TYR A 106 -7.63 -6.88 -9.31
N MET A 107 -8.65 -6.93 -10.17
CA MET A 107 -8.51 -6.48 -11.56
C MET A 107 -8.27 -4.97 -11.67
N THR A 108 -8.81 -4.19 -10.74
CA THR A 108 -8.58 -2.74 -10.69
C THR A 108 -7.12 -2.42 -10.36
N LEU A 109 -6.57 -3.12 -9.36
CA LEU A 109 -5.18 -2.94 -8.96
C LEU A 109 -4.22 -3.47 -10.04
N LEU A 110 -4.51 -4.64 -10.64
CA LEU A 110 -3.72 -5.20 -11.73
C LEU A 110 -3.63 -4.26 -12.93
N LYS A 111 -4.72 -3.57 -13.28
CA LYS A 111 -4.72 -2.55 -14.34
C LYS A 111 -3.79 -1.37 -14.03
N ALA A 112 -3.73 -0.92 -12.77
CA ALA A 112 -2.81 0.16 -12.37
C ALA A 112 -1.36 -0.27 -12.55
N TYR A 113 -1.00 -1.48 -12.11
CA TYR A 113 0.35 -2.03 -12.31
C TYR A 113 0.67 -2.27 -13.79
N GLN A 114 -0.27 -2.78 -14.58
CA GLN A 114 -0.10 -2.93 -16.03
C GLN A 114 0.23 -1.57 -16.67
N LYS A 115 -0.55 -0.53 -16.35
CA LYS A 115 -0.35 0.81 -16.90
C LYS A 115 1.00 1.40 -16.55
N GLN A 116 1.52 1.15 -15.34
CA GLN A 116 2.88 1.53 -14.96
C GLN A 116 3.95 0.89 -15.85
N LYS A 117 3.72 -0.33 -16.35
CA LYS A 117 4.66 -1.03 -17.24
C LYS A 117 4.58 -0.57 -18.68
N THR A 118 3.40 -0.12 -19.14
CA THR A 118 3.17 0.23 -20.56
C THR A 118 3.22 1.73 -20.84
N GLU A 119 3.11 2.57 -19.82
CA GLU A 119 3.02 4.03 -19.95
C GLU A 119 3.86 4.75 -18.89
N LYS A 120 4.14 6.03 -19.13
CA LYS A 120 4.81 6.88 -18.14
C LYS A 120 3.85 7.22 -16.99
N VAL A 121 4.00 6.53 -15.87
CA VAL A 121 3.26 6.81 -14.63
C VAL A 121 4.19 7.51 -13.64
N ASN A 122 3.91 8.80 -13.36
CA ASN A 122 4.75 9.60 -12.46
C ASN A 122 4.56 9.23 -10.98
N ASN A 123 3.37 8.76 -10.59
CA ASN A 123 3.07 8.37 -9.22
C ASN A 123 2.06 7.21 -9.25
N LEU A 124 2.56 6.02 -8.95
CA LEU A 124 1.75 4.79 -8.94
C LEU A 124 0.67 4.83 -7.86
N GLN A 125 0.97 5.36 -6.67
CA GLN A 125 0.01 5.42 -5.57
C GLN A 125 -1.18 6.32 -5.94
N ASN A 126 -0.94 7.46 -6.60
CA ASN A 126 -2.02 8.31 -7.11
C ASN A 126 -2.86 7.60 -8.18
N LEU A 127 -2.23 6.81 -9.05
CA LEU A 127 -2.95 6.03 -10.06
C LEU A 127 -3.85 4.97 -9.41
N ILE A 128 -3.30 4.22 -8.46
CA ILE A 128 -4.04 3.22 -7.67
C ILE A 128 -5.20 3.89 -6.95
N PHE A 129 -4.96 5.02 -6.29
CA PHE A 129 -6.00 5.79 -5.59
C PHE A 129 -7.17 6.12 -6.52
N VAL A 130 -6.88 6.70 -7.70
CA VAL A 130 -7.92 7.07 -8.67
C VAL A 130 -8.69 5.84 -9.15
N TYR A 131 -7.99 4.76 -9.50
CA TYR A 131 -8.61 3.56 -10.05
C TYR A 131 -9.50 2.86 -9.02
N VAL A 132 -9.01 2.69 -7.80
CA VAL A 132 -9.76 2.05 -6.71
C VAL A 132 -10.95 2.92 -6.29
N LYS A 133 -10.76 4.24 -6.16
CA LYS A 133 -11.86 5.16 -5.82
C LYS A 133 -12.96 5.09 -6.87
N ASN A 134 -12.61 5.12 -8.15
CA ASN A 134 -13.59 5.04 -9.24
C ASN A 134 -14.30 3.69 -9.25
N TRP A 135 -13.59 2.58 -9.01
CA TRP A 135 -14.23 1.27 -8.88
C TRP A 135 -15.25 1.23 -7.73
N PHE A 136 -14.92 1.80 -6.57
CA PHE A 136 -15.87 1.89 -5.45
C PHE A 136 -17.11 2.70 -5.82
N VAL A 137 -16.96 3.87 -6.46
CA VAL A 137 -18.09 4.70 -6.90
C VAL A 137 -18.94 3.96 -7.95
N GLU A 138 -18.32 3.51 -9.03
CA GLU A 138 -19.00 3.03 -10.23
C GLU A 138 -19.54 1.60 -10.12
N LYS A 139 -19.01 0.80 -9.18
CA LYS A 139 -19.38 -0.62 -9.02
C LYS A 139 -19.92 -0.92 -7.64
N ALA A 140 -19.14 -0.69 -6.59
CA ALA A 140 -19.49 -1.12 -5.24
C ALA A 140 -20.69 -0.34 -4.68
N ILE A 141 -20.59 0.99 -4.63
CA ILE A 141 -21.63 1.87 -4.09
C ILE A 141 -22.85 1.87 -5.01
N ALA A 142 -22.65 1.93 -6.33
CA ALA A 142 -23.73 1.83 -7.31
C ALA A 142 -24.58 0.55 -7.14
N ALA A 143 -23.95 -0.60 -6.87
CA ALA A 143 -24.65 -1.85 -6.64
C ALA A 143 -25.46 -1.85 -5.34
N LYS A 144 -24.90 -1.31 -4.25
CA LYS A 144 -25.60 -1.13 -2.98
C LYS A 144 -26.87 -0.30 -3.16
N LEU A 145 -26.75 0.89 -3.76
CA LEU A 145 -27.89 1.80 -3.98
C LEU A 145 -28.96 1.15 -4.88
N ALA A 146 -28.55 0.43 -5.91
CA ALA A 146 -29.48 -0.29 -6.79
C ALA A 146 -30.16 -1.49 -6.10
N ASN A 147 -29.55 -2.05 -5.05
CA ASN A 147 -30.17 -3.10 -4.23
C ASN A 147 -31.18 -2.49 -3.25
N GLU A 148 -30.83 -1.41 -2.57
CA GLU A 148 -31.72 -0.70 -1.63
C GLU A 148 -33.00 -0.20 -2.31
N GLN A 149 -32.90 0.27 -3.56
CA GLN A 149 -34.06 0.68 -4.37
C GLN A 149 -34.99 -0.48 -4.78
N ARG A 150 -34.50 -1.73 -4.81
CA ARG A 150 -35.32 -2.91 -5.12
C ARG A 150 -36.11 -3.40 -3.92
N GLU A 151 -35.68 -3.02 -2.72
CA GLU A 151 -36.31 -3.41 -1.46
C GLU A 151 -37.38 -2.41 -0.98
N THR A 152 -37.42 -1.21 -1.57
CA THR A 152 -38.44 -0.16 -1.36
C THR A 152 -39.58 -0.24 -2.38
#